data_AF-A0A955VNA8-F1
#
_entry.id   AF-A0A955VNA8-F1
#
_cell.length_a   1.000
_cell.length_b   1.000
_cell.length_c   1.000
_cell.angle_alpha   90.00
_cell.angle_beta   90.00
_cell.angle_gamma   90.00
#
_symmetry.space_group_name_H-M   'P 1'
#
loop_
_entity.id
_entity.type
_entity.pdbx_description
1 polymer ?
#
loop_
_entity_poly.entity_id
_entity_poly.type
_entity_poly.pdbx_seq_one_letter_code
_entity_poly.pdbx_strand_id
1 'polypeptide(L)' 'PERYENKSGPKGRYAIKLQFYGHRSNVLGNETHAHVTIIVNAGTPRQEIIEKNLVLKQRKQIVEVTQLTL' A
#
# COMPACT_ATOMS: atom_id res chain seq x y z
N PRO A 1 0.12 9.50 9.05
CA PRO A 1 0.65 8.29 8.41
C PRO A 1 -0.16 7.09 8.88
N GLU A 2 -0.75 6.33 7.95
CA GLU A 2 -1.47 5.10 8.30
C GLU A 2 -0.48 3.94 8.35
N ARG A 3 -0.53 3.15 9.44
CA ARG A 3 0.34 1.99 9.63
C ARG A 3 -0.52 0.76 9.90
N TYR A 4 -0.27 -0.28 9.13
CA TYR A 4 -0.81 -1.61 9.36
C TYR A 4 0.33 -2.58 9.68
N GLU A 5 0.11 -3.47 10.63
CA GLU A 5 1.08 -4.47 11.05
C GLU A 5 0.42 -5.84 11.17
N ASN A 6 0.97 -6.82 10.47
CA ASN A 6 0.56 -8.22 10.61
C ASN A 6 1.52 -8.95 11.54
N LYS A 7 1.18 -9.03 12.83
CA LYS A 7 2.05 -9.61 13.88
C LYS A 7 2.32 -11.10 13.71
N SER A 8 1.34 -11.84 13.21
CA SER A 8 1.44 -13.27 12.96
C SER A 8 0.47 -13.63 11.84
N GLY A 9 0.99 -13.75 10.63
CA GLY A 9 0.23 -14.21 9.47
C GLY A 9 0.57 -15.67 9.14
N PRO A 10 -0.41 -16.48 8.71
CA PRO A 10 -0.08 -17.76 8.07
C PRO A 10 0.79 -17.54 6.83
N LYS A 11 1.63 -18.52 6.49
CA LYS A 11 2.39 -18.48 5.24
C LYS A 11 1.44 -18.46 4.05
N GLY A 12 1.75 -17.68 3.02
CA GLY A 12 0.91 -17.56 1.84
C GLY A 12 1.16 -16.31 1.01
N ARG A 13 0.25 -16.10 0.05
CA ARG A 13 0.28 -14.94 -0.84
C ARG A 13 -0.59 -13.83 -0.29
N TYR A 14 -0.02 -12.65 -0.15
CA TYR A 14 -0.67 -11.45 0.34
C TYR A 14 -0.72 -10.40 -0.78
N ALA A 15 -1.91 -9.91 -1.08
CA ALA A 15 -2.09 -8.75 -1.96
C ALA A 15 -2.27 -7.50 -1.09
N ILE A 16 -1.34 -6.55 -1.20
CA ILE A 16 -1.43 -5.27 -0.49
C ILE A 16 -2.16 -4.30 -1.41
N LYS A 17 -3.30 -3.79 -0.96
CA LYS A 17 -4.16 -2.87 -1.71
C LYS A 17 -4.40 -1.60 -0.91
N LEU A 18 -4.43 -0.47 -1.61
CA LEU A 18 -4.76 0.83 -1.06
C LEU A 18 -6.12 1.26 -1.60
N GLN A 19 -7.03 1.67 -0.73
CA GLN A 19 -8.32 2.22 -1.14
C GLN A 19 -8.38 3.73 -0.88
N PHE A 20 -8.62 4.50 -1.94
CA PHE A 20 -8.69 5.95 -1.87
C PHE A 20 -10.12 6.45 -1.64
N TYR A 21 -10.40 7.01 -0.46
CA TYR A 21 -11.70 7.59 -0.12
C TYR A 21 -11.75 9.11 -0.39
N GLY A 22 -11.41 9.55 -1.60
CA GLY A 22 -11.53 10.96 -1.99
C GLY A 22 -12.98 11.47 -1.93
N HIS A 23 -13.20 12.71 -1.48
CA HIS A 23 -14.54 13.29 -1.34
C HIS A 23 -15.04 13.99 -2.61
N ARG A 24 -14.17 14.61 -3.41
CA ARG A 24 -14.54 15.37 -4.62
C ARG A 24 -14.34 14.54 -5.90
N SER A 25 -15.28 14.66 -6.84
CA SER A 25 -15.27 14.02 -8.15
C SER A 25 -14.46 14.78 -9.21
N ASN A 26 -13.92 15.96 -8.87
CA ASN A 26 -13.21 16.80 -9.83
C ASN A 26 -11.73 16.35 -9.90
N VAL A 27 -11.42 15.56 -10.93
CA VAL A 27 -10.09 14.94 -11.17
C VAL A 27 -9.11 15.92 -11.86
N LEU A 28 -9.63 17.02 -12.42
CA LEU A 28 -8.82 18.07 -13.06
C LEU A 28 -8.09 18.90 -11.99
N GLY A 29 -6.89 18.47 -11.60
CA GLY A 29 -5.92 19.25 -10.84
C GLY A 29 -5.53 18.71 -9.45
N ASN A 30 -6.18 17.65 -8.96
CA ASN A 30 -5.91 17.09 -7.62
C ASN A 30 -5.45 15.64 -7.73
N GLU A 31 -4.24 15.41 -8.23
CA GLU A 31 -3.59 14.10 -8.15
C GLU A 31 -3.18 13.85 -6.69
N THR A 32 -3.59 12.72 -6.11
CA THR A 32 -3.12 12.34 -4.78
C THR A 32 -1.96 11.37 -4.93
N HIS A 33 -0.79 11.77 -4.45
CA HIS A 33 0.40 10.93 -4.44
C HIS A 33 0.45 10.16 -3.12
N ALA A 34 0.51 8.83 -3.21
CA ALA A 34 0.70 7.95 -2.07
C ALA A 34 2.08 7.30 -2.15
N HIS A 35 2.87 7.48 -1.10
CA HIS A 35 4.09 6.74 -0.87
C HIS A 35 3.79 5.60 0.11
N VAL A 36 4.02 4.36 -0.31
CA VAL A 36 3.79 3.17 0.49
C VAL A 36 5.11 2.47 0.72
N THR A 37 5.49 2.36 1.99
CA THR A 37 6.66 1.60 2.44
C THR A 37 6.18 0.31 3.08
N ILE A 38 6.72 -0.82 2.62
CA ILE A 38 6.39 -2.14 3.13
C ILE A 38 7.67 -2.75 3.67
N ILE A 39 7.66 -3.11 4.96
CA ILE A 39 8.79 -3.75 5.61
C ILE A 39 8.42 -5.21 5.87
N VAL A 40 9.14 -6.12 5.24
CA VAL A 40 8.98 -7.57 5.38
C VAL A 40 10.05 -8.10 6.32
N ASN A 41 9.69 -9.04 7.20
CA ASN A 41 10.59 -9.65 8.20
C ASN A 41 11.34 -8.60 9.06
N ALA A 42 10.62 -7.55 9.48
CA ALA A 42 11.17 -6.44 10.25
C ALA A 42 11.94 -6.94 11.50
N GLY A 43 13.15 -6.40 11.71
CA GLY A 43 13.99 -6.76 12.85
C GLY A 43 14.74 -8.09 12.72
N THR A 44 14.69 -8.75 11.56
CA THR A 44 15.46 -9.96 11.27
C THR A 44 16.60 -9.69 10.26
N PRO A 45 17.61 -10.56 10.15
CA PRO A 45 18.63 -10.46 9.11
C PRO A 45 18.09 -10.57 7.67
N ARG A 46 16.83 -11.03 7.50
CA ARG A 46 16.15 -11.14 6.20
C ARG A 46 15.15 -10.01 5.97
N GLN A 47 15.33 -8.88 6.66
CA GLN A 47 14.48 -7.72 6.47
C GLN A 47 14.59 -7.21 5.03
N GLU A 48 13.44 -6.99 4.41
CA GLU A 48 13.32 -6.41 3.08
C GLU A 48 12.43 -5.18 3.15
N ILE A 49 12.83 -4.11 2.48
CA ILE A 49 12.06 -2.86 2.39
C ILE A 49 11.66 -2.66 0.94
N ILE A 50 10.36 -2.55 0.70
CA ILE A 50 9.78 -2.32 -0.61
C ILE A 50 9.06 -0.98 -0.59
N GLU A 51 9.49 -0.08 -1.46
CA GLU A 51 8.88 1.25 -1.61
C GLU A 51 8.11 1.35 -2.91
N LYS A 52 6.91 1.91 -2.85
CA LYS A 52 6.04 2.12 -4.00
C LYS A 52 5.44 3.52 -3.96
N ASN A 53 5.59 4.23 -5.07
CA ASN A 53 4.92 5.50 -5.31
C ASN A 53 3.72 5.26 -6.23
N LEU A 54 2.55 5.72 -5.82
CA LEU A 54 1.29 5.53 -6.53
C LEU A 54 0.61 6.87 -6.71
N VAL A 55 -0.04 7.05 -7.85
CA VAL A 55 -0.90 8.21 -8.11
C VAL A 55 -2.35 7.75 -8.10
N LEU A 56 -3.13 8.30 -7.18
CA LEU A 56 -4.54 8.01 -6.98
C LEU A 56 -5.33 9.10 -7.71
N LYS A 57 -6.08 8.67 -8.73
CA LYS A 57 -6.76 9.59 -9.66
C LYS A 57 -8.27 9.58 -9.49
N GLN A 58 -8.84 8.48 -9.01
CA GLN A 58 -10.29 8.29 -8.99
C GLN A 58 -10.82 8.05 -7.58
N ARG A 59 -12.02 8.59 -7.31
CA ARG A 59 -12.73 8.36 -6.05
C ARG A 59 -13.06 6.86 -5.88
N LYS A 60 -12.85 6.33 -4.68
CA LYS A 60 -13.04 4.91 -4.31
C LYS A 60 -12.17 3.94 -5.12
N GLN A 61 -11.11 4.44 -5.76
CA GLN A 61 -10.17 3.59 -6.47
C GLN A 61 -9.47 2.66 -5.48
N ILE A 62 -9.45 1.38 -5.81
CA ILE A 62 -8.63 0.38 -5.13
C ILE A 62 -7.44 0.13 -6.04
N VAL A 63 -6.23 0.41 -5.56
CA VAL A 63 -4.98 0.20 -6.28
C VAL A 63 -4.21 -0.91 -5.61
N GLU A 64 -3.76 -1.90 -6.39
CA GLU A 64 -2.83 -2.90 -5.90
C GLU A 64 -1.43 -2.29 -5.81
N VAL A 65 -0.83 -2.36 -4.62
CA VAL A 65 0.51 -1.83 -4.34
C VAL A 65 1.56 -2.85 -4.74
N THR A 66 1.40 -4.09 -4.27
CA THR A 66 2.27 -5.22 -4.57
C THR A 66 1.63 -6.53 -4.11
N GLN A 67 2.20 -7.64 -4.58
CA GLN A 67 1.96 -8.96 -4.04
C GLN A 67 3.21 -9.42 -3.29
N LEU A 68 3.02 -10.07 -2.15
CA LEU A 68 4.08 -10.69 -1.36
C LEU A 68 3.79 -12.18 -1.19
N THR A 69 4.85 -12.98 -1.16
CA THR A 69 4.78 -14.37 -0.71
C THR A 69 5.58 -14.47 0.58
N LEU A 70 4.91 -14.80 1.69
CA LEU A 70 5.46 -14.88 3.04
C LEU A 70 5.42 -16.32 3.58
#